data_AF-A0A2J6RVZ0-F1
#
_entry.id   AF-A0A2J6RVZ0-F1
#
_cell.length_a   1.000
_cell.length_b   1.000
_cell.length_c   1.000
_cell.angle_alpha   90.00
_cell.angle_beta   90.00
_cell.angle_gamma   90.00
#
_symmetry.space_group_name_H-M   'P 1'
#
loop_
_entity.id
_entity.type
_entity.pdbx_description
1 polymer ?
#
loop_
_entity_poly.entity_id
_entity_poly.type
_entity_poly.pdbx_seq_one_letter_code
_entity_poly.pdbx_strand_id
1 'polypeptide(L)'
;MSLLERHLEQISLSSESIATLPFPPPKIFTNALLSTPDITSLIRDTEPHERALFSVPPPPPPVTSTTPYPDPKSSTRRQTVFNVAQGEVTTGGAVGARAPRRNTAVAAVLGAELHSEVRKTEGKGDIDIEVLLRGVEKLNNVYSVPGVPEKVQSLRTRYSQIVGSVEHYERKVEKQQRELERMNRGESWDEDEEEEDEGFVEEEVEVTEEDLRREEEEIRELERKKKELEERVSGMERDLGGLLR
;
A
#
# COMPACT_ATOMS: atom_id res chain seq x y z
N MET A 1 56.74 34.24 -58.46
CA MET A 1 55.28 34.44 -58.37
C MET A 1 54.52 33.12 -58.16
N SER A 2 54.89 32.00 -58.82
CA SER A 2 54.16 30.72 -58.73
C SER A 2 54.05 30.06 -57.35
N LEU A 3 55.06 30.23 -56.48
CA LEU A 3 55.06 29.60 -55.16
C LEU A 3 54.10 30.30 -54.18
N LEU A 4 53.98 31.63 -54.27
CA LEU A 4 53.01 32.41 -53.51
C LEU A 4 51.58 32.06 -53.95
N GLU A 5 51.36 31.98 -55.26
CA GLU A 5 50.07 31.63 -55.86
C GLU A 5 49.59 30.24 -55.42
N ARG A 6 50.50 29.25 -55.39
CA ARG A 6 50.22 27.90 -54.88
C ARG A 6 49.82 27.89 -53.40
N HIS A 7 50.46 28.70 -52.55
CA HIS A 7 50.09 28.78 -51.14
C HIS A 7 48.74 29.48 -50.94
N LEU A 8 48.44 30.51 -51.73
CA LEU A 8 47.14 31.18 -51.68
C LEU A 8 46.01 30.25 -52.14
N GLU A 9 46.23 29.45 -53.18
CA GLU A 9 45.30 28.43 -53.64
C GLU A 9 45.09 27.32 -52.60
N GLN A 10 46.16 26.89 -51.91
CA GLN A 10 46.05 25.92 -50.83
C GLN A 10 45.26 26.47 -49.62
N ILE A 11 45.45 27.75 -49.29
CA ILE A 11 44.70 28.43 -48.22
C ILE A 11 43.23 28.55 -48.60
N SER A 12 42.91 28.93 -49.84
CA SER A 12 41.52 29.06 -50.29
C SER A 12 40.80 27.70 -50.27
N LEU A 13 41.46 26.65 -50.76
CA LEU A 13 40.90 25.29 -50.77
C LEU A 13 40.66 24.76 -49.35
N SER A 14 41.59 25.03 -48.43
CA SER A 14 41.43 24.66 -47.01
C SER A 14 40.31 25.45 -46.34
N SER A 15 40.20 26.75 -46.63
CA SER A 15 39.14 27.62 -46.10
C SER A 15 37.75 27.18 -46.58
N GLU A 16 37.60 26.85 -47.86
CA GLU A 16 36.33 26.39 -48.44
C GLU A 16 35.94 25.02 -47.88
N SER A 17 36.91 24.12 -47.71
CA SER A 17 36.69 22.84 -47.03
C SER A 17 36.21 23.02 -45.59
N ILE A 18 36.87 23.87 -44.80
CA ILE A 18 36.47 24.12 -43.40
C ILE A 18 35.09 24.79 -43.32
N ALA A 19 34.77 25.69 -44.24
CA ALA A 19 33.48 26.39 -44.28
C ALA A 19 32.32 25.48 -44.71
N THR A 20 32.58 24.47 -45.54
CA THR A 20 31.56 23.53 -46.05
C THR A 20 31.41 22.28 -45.19
N LEU A 21 32.24 22.10 -44.17
CA LEU A 21 32.05 21.04 -43.18
C LEU A 21 30.68 21.20 -42.51
N PRO A 22 29.84 20.15 -42.50
CA PRO A 22 28.52 20.21 -41.89
C PRO A 22 28.67 20.20 -40.36
N PHE A 23 28.85 21.38 -39.77
CA PHE A 23 28.76 21.52 -38.33
C PHE A 23 27.29 21.50 -37.93
N PRO A 24 26.87 20.58 -37.05
CA PRO A 24 25.52 20.65 -36.50
C PRO A 24 25.40 21.99 -35.76
N PRO A 25 24.38 22.83 -36.07
CA PRO A 25 24.18 24.08 -35.35
C PRO A 25 24.03 23.77 -33.87
N PRO A 26 24.47 24.68 -32.97
CA PRO A 26 24.36 24.46 -31.53
C PRO A 26 22.89 24.15 -31.20
N LYS A 27 22.61 22.88 -30.85
CA LYS A 27 21.27 22.44 -30.46
C LYS A 27 21.02 22.99 -29.06
N ILE A 28 20.21 24.04 -28.97
CA ILE A 28 19.97 24.81 -27.74
C ILE A 28 19.31 23.97 -26.61
N PHE A 29 18.83 22.74 -26.88
CA PHE A 29 17.85 22.11 -25.99
C PHE A 29 18.20 20.76 -25.38
N THR A 30 19.29 20.07 -25.75
CA THR A 30 19.56 18.75 -25.14
C THR A 30 20.14 18.85 -23.72
N ASN A 31 21.03 19.80 -23.44
CA ASN A 31 21.56 19.98 -22.07
C ASN A 31 20.62 20.76 -21.14
N ALA A 32 19.75 21.62 -21.70
CA ALA A 32 18.77 22.35 -20.89
C ALA A 32 17.59 21.48 -20.46
N LEU A 33 17.08 20.59 -21.34
CA LEU A 33 15.98 19.68 -21.00
C LEU A 33 16.39 18.52 -20.09
N LEU A 34 17.68 18.12 -20.10
CA LEU A 34 18.17 17.01 -19.28
C LEU A 34 18.69 17.42 -17.89
N SER A 35 18.84 18.73 -17.60
CA SER A 35 19.54 19.19 -16.39
C SER A 35 18.74 20.11 -15.45
N THR A 36 17.54 20.57 -15.82
CA THR A 36 16.71 21.34 -14.88
C THR A 36 15.35 20.67 -14.73
N PRO A 37 15.16 19.79 -13.72
CA PRO A 37 13.81 19.65 -13.19
C PRO A 37 13.31 21.05 -12.84
N ASP A 38 12.08 21.40 -13.24
CA ASP A 38 11.49 22.69 -12.86
C ASP A 38 11.68 22.88 -11.35
N ILE A 39 12.16 24.04 -10.91
CA ILE A 39 12.39 24.30 -9.46
C ILE A 39 11.12 24.02 -8.66
N THR A 40 9.94 24.19 -9.26
CA THR A 40 8.63 23.86 -8.69
C THR A 40 8.35 22.35 -8.55
N SER A 41 9.02 21.50 -9.32
CA SER A 41 9.01 20.03 -9.15
C SER A 41 9.95 19.56 -8.03
N LEU A 42 11.04 20.29 -7.81
CA LEU A 42 12.01 20.02 -6.73
C LEU A 42 11.57 20.62 -5.39
N ILE A 43 10.98 21.81 -5.43
CA ILE A 43 10.47 22.58 -4.30
C ILE A 43 8.98 22.83 -4.58
N ARG A 44 8.17 21.83 -4.24
CA ARG A 44 6.71 21.97 -4.20
C ARG A 44 6.29 22.43 -2.80
N ASP A 45 5.19 23.16 -2.73
CA ASP A 45 4.53 23.39 -1.45
C ASP A 45 4.19 22.05 -0.80
N THR A 46 4.45 21.93 0.50
CA THR A 46 4.15 20.72 1.26
C THR A 46 2.66 20.41 1.21
N GLU A 47 2.31 19.15 0.96
CA GLU A 47 0.92 18.70 0.95
C GLU A 47 0.36 18.68 2.39
N PRO A 48 -0.97 18.77 2.60
CA PRO A 48 -1.55 18.88 3.95
C PRO A 48 -1.13 17.77 4.92
N HIS A 49 -0.94 16.55 4.42
CA HIS A 49 -0.48 15.41 5.20
C HIS A 49 1.03 15.44 5.48
N GLU A 50 1.85 16.02 4.59
CA GLU A 50 3.27 16.25 4.81
C GLU A 50 3.49 17.37 5.84
N ARG A 51 2.67 18.44 5.77
CA ARG A 51 2.66 19.52 6.78
C ARG A 51 2.42 18.97 8.18
N ALA A 52 1.56 17.97 8.31
CA ALA A 52 1.24 17.35 9.59
C ALA A 52 2.39 16.53 10.21
N LEU A 53 3.45 16.22 9.45
CA LEU A 53 4.68 15.61 9.97
C LEU A 53 5.57 16.63 10.69
N PHE A 54 5.55 17.89 10.23
CA PHE A 54 6.43 18.95 10.72
C PHE A 54 5.68 20.03 11.53
N SER A 55 4.36 19.98 11.54
CA SER A 55 3.50 20.86 12.33
C SER A 55 3.17 20.21 13.67
N VAL A 56 3.49 20.91 14.75
CA VAL A 56 3.07 20.52 16.10
C VAL A 56 1.60 20.90 16.27
N PRO A 57 0.72 19.97 16.68
CA PRO A 57 -0.69 20.30 16.93
C PRO A 57 -0.80 21.42 17.97
N PRO A 58 -1.71 22.39 17.77
CA PRO A 58 -1.98 23.39 18.79
C PRO A 58 -2.40 22.70 20.09
N PRO A 59 -1.90 23.15 21.26
CA PRO A 59 -2.30 22.57 22.53
C PRO A 59 -3.83 22.64 22.67
N PRO A 60 -4.46 21.60 23.25
CA PRO A 60 -5.90 21.63 23.47
C PRO A 60 -6.26 22.89 24.27
N PRO A 61 -7.40 23.54 23.96
CA PRO A 61 -7.83 24.69 24.73
C PRO A 61 -7.89 24.31 26.20
N PRO A 62 -7.37 25.15 27.12
CA PRO A 62 -7.43 24.86 28.53
C PRO A 62 -8.89 24.57 28.88
N VAL A 63 -9.13 23.45 29.57
CA VAL A 63 -10.44 23.16 30.15
C VAL A 63 -10.80 24.35 31.02
N THR A 64 -11.69 25.21 30.54
CA THR A 64 -12.40 26.16 31.38
C THR A 64 -13.26 25.29 32.28
N SER A 65 -12.67 24.90 33.41
CA SER A 65 -13.41 24.40 34.54
C SER A 65 -14.42 25.50 34.88
N THR A 66 -15.67 25.26 34.50
CA THR A 66 -16.83 25.95 35.03
C THR A 66 -16.87 25.66 36.52
N THR A 67 -16.10 26.43 37.28
CA THR A 67 -16.21 26.53 38.73
C THR A 67 -17.32 27.56 39.01
N PRO A 68 -18.38 27.23 39.77
CA PRO A 68 -19.49 28.16 40.01
C PRO A 68 -19.22 29.26 41.05
N TYR A 69 -17.97 29.55 41.40
CA TYR A 69 -17.65 30.50 42.47
C TYR A 69 -16.85 31.70 41.94
N PRO A 70 -17.32 32.94 42.16
CA PRO A 70 -16.54 34.11 41.88
C PRO A 70 -15.62 34.35 43.07
N ASP A 71 -14.31 34.45 42.86
CA ASP A 71 -13.54 35.34 43.73
C ASP A 71 -12.37 35.99 42.98
N PRO A 72 -12.16 37.31 43.18
CA PRO A 72 -11.27 38.11 42.36
C PRO A 72 -9.89 38.21 43.03
N LYS A 73 -8.83 38.05 42.24
CA LYS A 73 -7.59 38.84 42.34
C LYS A 73 -6.66 38.51 41.18
N SER A 74 -6.65 39.44 40.23
CA SER A 74 -5.66 39.58 39.18
C SER A 74 -4.24 39.51 39.75
N SER A 75 -3.53 38.42 39.49
CA SER A 75 -2.07 38.44 39.45
C SER A 75 -1.67 38.69 38.01
N THR A 76 -1.45 39.97 37.71
CA THR A 76 -0.90 40.47 36.44
C THR A 76 0.48 39.83 36.20
N ARG A 77 0.52 38.71 35.46
CA ARG A 77 1.76 38.25 34.84
C ARG A 77 1.70 38.70 33.39
N ARG A 78 2.39 39.81 33.10
CA ARG A 78 2.59 40.34 31.75
C ARG A 78 3.03 39.22 30.83
N GLN A 79 2.11 38.75 30.00
CA GLN A 79 2.39 37.82 28.93
C GLN A 79 2.88 38.65 27.75
N THR A 80 4.15 38.52 27.40
CA THR A 80 4.70 39.12 26.19
C THR A 80 4.20 38.30 25.00
N VAL A 81 3.20 38.82 24.31
CA VAL A 81 2.81 38.32 22.99
C VAL A 81 3.83 38.85 21.97
N PHE A 82 4.65 37.96 21.43
CA PHE A 82 5.43 38.25 20.23
C PHE A 82 4.59 37.83 19.03
N ASN A 83 4.12 38.83 18.27
CA ASN A 83 3.62 38.61 16.91
C ASN A 83 4.81 38.22 16.04
N VAL A 84 4.74 37.06 15.38
CA VAL A 84 5.73 36.65 14.38
C VAL A 84 5.03 36.55 13.03
N ALA A 85 5.23 37.58 12.21
CA ALA A 85 5.19 37.47 10.77
C ALA A 85 6.51 36.82 10.32
N GLN A 86 6.40 35.83 9.44
CA GLN A 86 7.48 35.10 8.78
C GLN A 86 8.32 34.14 9.66
N GLY A 87 8.06 32.85 9.46
CA GLY A 87 9.08 31.81 9.32
C GLY A 87 9.89 31.43 10.57
N GLU A 88 9.58 30.24 11.09
CA GLU A 88 10.30 29.49 12.13
C GLU A 88 10.02 29.86 13.60
N VAL A 89 9.40 28.92 14.33
CA VAL A 89 9.11 29.02 15.75
C VAL A 89 9.30 27.64 16.40
N THR A 90 10.31 27.52 17.28
CA THR A 90 10.33 26.49 18.33
C THR A 90 9.95 27.15 19.66
N THR A 91 9.05 26.54 20.43
CA THR A 91 8.71 26.99 21.80
C THR A 91 8.95 25.87 22.80
N GLY A 92 9.78 26.14 23.80
CA GLY A 92 9.98 25.30 24.98
C GLY A 92 9.03 25.64 26.14
N GLY A 93 8.68 24.59 26.92
CA GLY A 93 8.12 24.62 28.29
C GLY A 93 6.58 24.75 28.38
N ALA A 94 5.81 24.00 29.18
CA ALA A 94 6.10 23.23 30.40
C ALA A 94 4.99 22.20 30.74
N VAL A 95 5.42 21.07 31.33
CA VAL A 95 4.77 20.12 32.27
C VAL A 95 3.25 19.85 32.12
N GLY A 96 2.92 18.64 31.63
CA GLY A 96 1.56 18.08 31.62
C GLY A 96 1.03 17.70 30.23
N ALA A 97 1.77 18.04 29.18
CA ALA A 97 1.40 17.71 27.81
C ALA A 97 1.43 16.19 27.60
N ARG A 98 0.25 15.57 27.61
CA ARG A 98 0.03 14.26 26.99
C ARG A 98 0.75 14.29 25.64
N ALA A 99 1.62 13.30 25.42
CA ALA A 99 2.55 13.25 24.30
C ALA A 99 1.91 13.74 22.99
N PRO A 100 2.67 14.47 22.15
CA PRO A 100 2.20 14.90 20.83
C PRO A 100 1.51 13.70 20.16
N ARG A 101 0.27 13.90 19.67
CA ARG A 101 -0.54 12.80 19.12
C ARG A 101 0.31 12.14 18.03
N ARG A 102 0.78 10.91 18.27
CA ARG A 102 1.84 10.25 17.46
C ARG A 102 1.46 10.00 15.99
N ASN A 103 0.25 10.36 15.56
CA ASN A 103 -0.36 9.96 14.28
C ASN A 103 -1.08 11.14 13.57
N THR A 104 -0.58 12.37 13.67
CA THR A 104 -1.20 13.56 13.05
C THR A 104 -1.24 13.48 11.53
N ALA A 105 -0.14 13.04 10.91
CA ALA A 105 -0.08 12.84 9.47
C ALA A 105 -1.02 11.74 8.99
N VAL A 106 -1.09 10.63 9.73
CA VAL A 106 -2.03 9.53 9.45
C VAL A 106 -3.48 10.02 9.55
N ALA A 107 -3.81 10.83 10.56
CA ALA A 107 -5.15 11.43 10.69
C ALA A 107 -5.49 12.41 9.55
N ALA A 108 -4.49 13.14 9.03
CA ALA A 108 -4.67 14.04 7.89
C ALA A 108 -4.94 13.28 6.58
N VAL A 109 -4.29 12.13 6.37
CA VAL A 109 -4.51 11.29 5.18
C VAL A 109 -5.83 10.52 5.27
N LEU A 110 -6.11 9.89 6.41
CA LEU A 110 -7.30 9.07 6.59
C LEU A 110 -8.59 9.91 6.70
N GLY A 111 -8.48 11.13 7.22
CA GLY A 111 -9.60 11.97 7.62
C GLY A 111 -10.06 11.68 9.05
N ALA A 112 -10.79 12.62 9.65
CA ALA A 112 -11.17 12.56 11.07
C ALA A 112 -12.09 11.36 11.40
N GLU A 113 -12.99 11.02 10.49
CA GLU A 113 -13.97 9.94 10.67
C GLU A 113 -13.30 8.56 10.60
N LEU A 114 -12.69 8.21 9.47
CA LEU A 114 -11.95 6.95 9.33
C LEU A 114 -10.81 6.79 10.35
N HIS A 115 -10.07 7.86 10.69
CA HIS A 115 -9.05 7.77 11.75
C HIS A 115 -9.65 7.51 13.14
N SER A 116 -10.85 8.03 13.42
CA SER A 116 -11.57 7.71 14.66
C SER A 116 -12.05 6.27 14.68
N GLU A 117 -12.48 5.75 13.53
CA GLU A 117 -12.92 4.37 13.37
C GLU A 117 -11.76 3.39 13.58
N VAL A 118 -10.62 3.62 12.92
CA VAL A 118 -9.38 2.85 13.12
C VAL A 118 -8.90 2.91 14.59
N ARG A 119 -9.03 4.06 15.27
CA ARG A 119 -8.70 4.13 16.70
C ARG A 119 -9.67 3.37 17.60
N LYS A 120 -10.94 3.27 17.20
CA LYS A 120 -11.97 2.55 17.95
C LYS A 120 -11.70 1.05 17.92
N THR A 121 -11.20 0.54 16.79
CA THR A 121 -10.85 -0.88 16.62
C THR A 121 -9.59 -1.27 17.41
N GLU A 122 -8.59 -0.40 17.51
CA GLU A 122 -7.36 -0.67 18.28
C GLU A 122 -7.57 -0.81 19.80
N GLY A 123 -8.63 -0.21 20.35
CA GLY A 123 -8.79 -0.05 21.80
C GLY A 123 -9.75 -1.03 22.49
N LYS A 124 -10.54 -1.82 21.73
CA LYS A 124 -11.66 -2.57 22.30
C LYS A 124 -11.70 -4.08 21.98
N GLY A 125 -10.62 -4.66 21.46
CA GLY A 125 -10.56 -6.09 21.15
C GLY A 125 -11.36 -6.49 19.89
N ASP A 126 -12.42 -5.74 19.57
CA ASP A 126 -13.15 -5.86 18.31
C ASP A 126 -12.42 -5.09 17.20
N ILE A 127 -11.60 -5.82 16.46
CA ILE A 127 -10.84 -5.29 15.33
C ILE A 127 -11.67 -5.45 14.07
N ASP A 128 -12.18 -4.34 13.53
CA ASP A 128 -12.80 -4.33 12.21
C ASP A 128 -11.72 -4.33 11.12
N ILE A 129 -11.56 -5.49 10.48
CA ILE A 129 -10.53 -5.73 9.46
C ILE A 129 -10.81 -4.93 8.19
N GLU A 130 -12.07 -4.71 7.81
CA GLU A 130 -12.41 -3.96 6.59
C GLU A 130 -12.06 -2.47 6.73
N VAL A 131 -12.33 -1.89 7.90
CA VAL A 131 -11.93 -0.51 8.22
C VAL A 131 -10.41 -0.36 8.16
N LEU A 132 -9.66 -1.34 8.67
CA LEU A 132 -8.19 -1.33 8.61
C LEU A 132 -7.67 -1.46 7.18
N LEU A 133 -8.21 -2.39 6.38
CA LEU A 133 -7.80 -2.57 4.98
C LEU A 133 -8.11 -1.33 4.14
N ARG A 134 -9.27 -0.71 4.35
CA ARG A 134 -9.63 0.58 3.74
C ARG A 134 -8.68 1.71 4.16
N GLY A 135 -8.27 1.73 5.43
CA GLY A 135 -7.28 2.67 5.94
C GLY A 135 -5.91 2.49 5.28
N VAL A 136 -5.45 1.25 5.15
CA VAL A 136 -4.19 0.90 4.48
C VAL A 136 -4.23 1.30 3.00
N GLU A 137 -5.33 1.05 2.29
CA GLU A 137 -5.49 1.47 0.89
C GLU A 137 -5.39 3.00 0.74
N LYS A 138 -6.08 3.77 1.59
CA LYS A 138 -5.97 5.24 1.57
C LYS A 138 -4.57 5.74 1.90
N LEU A 139 -3.86 5.10 2.82
CA LEU A 139 -2.48 5.44 3.14
C LEU A 139 -1.52 5.08 1.99
N ASN A 140 -1.72 3.92 1.36
CA ASN A 140 -0.89 3.44 0.26
C ASN A 140 -1.04 4.30 -1.01
N ASN A 141 -2.19 4.96 -1.19
CA ASN A 141 -2.40 5.92 -2.29
C ASN A 141 -1.49 7.16 -2.18
N VAL A 142 -1.16 7.58 -0.96
CA VAL A 142 -0.33 8.75 -0.69
C VAL A 142 1.14 8.34 -0.52
N TYR A 143 1.36 7.26 0.22
CA TYR A 143 2.67 6.70 0.48
C TYR A 143 2.73 5.29 -0.10
N SER A 144 3.09 5.20 -1.38
CA SER A 144 3.19 3.91 -2.06
C SER A 144 4.31 3.07 -1.43
N VAL A 145 3.94 1.91 -0.89
CA VAL A 145 4.89 0.93 -0.38
C VAL A 145 4.79 -0.33 -1.25
N PRO A 146 5.92 -0.81 -1.83
CA PRO A 146 5.90 -1.97 -2.69
C PRO A 146 5.38 -3.21 -1.94
N GLY A 147 4.54 -4.01 -2.61
CA GLY A 147 3.97 -5.25 -2.07
C GLY A 147 2.82 -5.07 -1.06
N VAL A 148 2.47 -3.85 -0.65
CA VAL A 148 1.26 -3.59 0.14
C VAL A 148 -0.04 -3.96 -0.59
N PRO A 149 -0.25 -3.62 -1.88
CA PRO A 149 -1.52 -3.95 -2.54
C PRO A 149 -1.76 -5.47 -2.63
N GLU A 150 -0.72 -6.25 -2.90
CA GLU A 150 -0.79 -7.72 -2.93
C GLU A 150 -1.15 -8.30 -1.55
N LYS A 151 -0.55 -7.76 -0.49
CA LYS A 151 -0.86 -8.16 0.90
C LYS A 151 -2.29 -7.81 1.29
N VAL A 152 -2.77 -6.62 0.89
CA VAL A 152 -4.16 -6.20 1.13
C VAL A 152 -5.12 -7.16 0.45
N GLN A 153 -4.88 -7.50 -0.82
CA GLN A 153 -5.70 -8.46 -1.54
C GLN A 153 -5.69 -9.85 -0.88
N SER A 154 -4.50 -10.35 -0.52
CA SER A 154 -4.35 -11.62 0.21
C SER A 154 -5.09 -11.62 1.56
N LEU A 155 -5.09 -10.50 2.29
CA LEU A 155 -5.83 -10.36 3.54
C LEU A 155 -7.33 -10.32 3.30
N ARG A 156 -7.81 -9.63 2.26
CA ARG A 156 -9.23 -9.61 1.87
C ARG A 156 -9.74 -11.02 1.55
N THR A 157 -9.03 -11.77 0.71
CA THR A 157 -9.42 -13.15 0.35
C THR A 157 -9.46 -14.07 1.57
N ARG A 158 -8.46 -13.98 2.46
CA ARG A 158 -8.46 -14.78 3.70
C ARG A 158 -9.59 -14.37 4.64
N TYR A 159 -9.86 -13.08 4.76
CA TYR A 159 -10.96 -12.58 5.59
C TYR A 159 -12.30 -13.09 5.06
N SER A 160 -12.56 -13.00 3.75
CA SER A 160 -13.81 -13.53 3.17
C SER A 160 -13.96 -15.03 3.36
N GLN A 161 -12.87 -15.80 3.25
CA GLN A 161 -12.88 -17.25 3.52
C GLN A 161 -13.21 -17.56 4.98
N ILE A 162 -12.61 -16.83 5.93
CA ILE A 162 -12.86 -17.03 7.36
C ILE A 162 -14.30 -16.61 7.72
N VAL A 163 -14.81 -15.51 7.17
CA VAL A 163 -16.18 -15.09 7.40
C VAL A 163 -17.17 -16.16 6.91
N GLY A 164 -16.94 -16.72 5.72
CA GLY A 164 -17.74 -17.83 5.21
C GLY A 164 -17.66 -19.09 6.08
N SER A 165 -16.47 -19.45 6.59
CA SER A 165 -16.33 -20.62 7.46
C SER A 165 -16.95 -20.42 8.84
N VAL A 166 -16.88 -19.20 9.40
CA VAL A 166 -17.57 -18.83 10.64
C VAL A 166 -19.07 -19.03 10.49
N GLU A 167 -19.68 -18.54 9.41
CA GLU A 167 -21.12 -18.72 9.16
C GLU A 167 -21.52 -20.21 9.11
N HIS A 168 -20.70 -21.05 8.48
CA HIS A 168 -20.92 -22.50 8.46
C HIS A 168 -20.86 -23.11 9.87
N TYR A 169 -19.84 -22.75 10.67
CA TYR A 169 -19.71 -23.26 12.02
C TYR A 169 -20.78 -22.74 12.98
N GLU A 170 -21.25 -21.51 12.80
CA GLU A 170 -22.38 -20.96 13.56
C GLU A 170 -23.65 -21.77 13.33
N ARG A 171 -23.96 -22.12 12.07
CA ARG A 171 -25.08 -23.02 11.74
C ARG A 171 -24.92 -24.40 12.38
N LYS A 172 -23.70 -24.96 12.36
CA LYS A 172 -23.43 -26.26 13.00
C LYS A 172 -23.60 -26.20 14.51
N VAL A 173 -23.14 -25.13 15.16
CA VAL A 173 -23.33 -24.89 16.60
C VAL A 173 -24.81 -24.76 16.93
N GLU A 174 -25.59 -24.06 16.12
CA GLU A 174 -27.04 -23.94 16.34
C GLU A 174 -27.76 -25.30 16.25
N LYS A 175 -27.41 -26.13 15.26
CA LYS A 175 -27.94 -27.51 15.14
C LYS A 175 -27.60 -28.35 16.36
N GLN A 176 -26.32 -28.35 16.76
CA GLN A 176 -25.85 -29.08 17.94
C GLN A 176 -26.49 -28.57 19.25
N GLN A 177 -26.70 -27.26 19.36
CA GLN A 177 -27.37 -26.66 20.50
C GLN A 177 -28.84 -27.11 20.59
N ARG A 178 -29.56 -27.16 19.46
CA ARG A 178 -30.93 -27.71 19.42
C ARG A 178 -30.97 -29.18 19.80
N GLU A 179 -30.04 -29.98 19.29
CA GLU A 179 -29.94 -31.40 19.61
C GLU A 179 -29.69 -31.64 21.10
N LEU A 180 -28.76 -30.88 21.70
CA LEU A 180 -28.50 -30.91 23.15
C LEU A 180 -29.72 -30.47 23.96
N GLU A 181 -30.45 -29.45 23.51
CA GLU A 181 -31.70 -29.02 24.17
C GLU A 181 -32.79 -30.10 24.11
N ARG A 182 -32.92 -30.81 22.99
CA ARG A 182 -33.84 -31.96 22.84
C ARG A 182 -33.45 -33.09 23.80
N MET A 183 -32.17 -33.47 23.86
CA MET A 183 -31.66 -34.46 24.80
C MET A 183 -31.88 -34.05 26.27
N ASN A 184 -31.66 -32.77 26.61
CA ASN A 184 -31.82 -32.26 27.97
C ASN A 184 -33.30 -32.16 28.41
N ARG A 185 -34.23 -31.95 27.47
CA ARG A 185 -35.68 -32.01 27.75
C ARG A 185 -36.20 -33.43 27.98
N GLY A 186 -35.40 -34.45 27.72
CA GLY A 186 -35.81 -35.85 27.88
C GLY A 186 -36.83 -36.31 26.84
N GLU A 187 -36.95 -35.60 25.71
CA GLU A 187 -37.66 -36.09 24.53
C GLU A 187 -36.90 -37.32 24.03
N SER A 188 -37.47 -38.49 24.29
CA SER A 188 -37.04 -39.75 23.68
C SER A 188 -36.93 -39.53 22.18
N TRP A 189 -35.89 -40.11 21.59
CA TRP A 189 -35.70 -40.16 20.15
C TRP A 189 -36.91 -40.87 19.54
N ASP A 190 -37.96 -40.13 19.20
CA ASP A 190 -38.98 -40.59 18.27
C ASP A 190 -38.24 -40.72 16.93
N GLU A 191 -38.01 -41.97 16.55
CA GLU A 191 -37.21 -42.48 15.43
C GLU A 191 -37.86 -42.18 14.05
N ASP A 192 -38.77 -41.21 13.98
CA ASP A 192 -39.65 -40.96 12.82
C ASP A 192 -39.52 -39.54 12.24
N GLU A 193 -38.35 -38.93 12.32
CA GLU A 193 -37.97 -37.83 11.43
C GLU A 193 -36.67 -38.21 10.71
N GLU A 194 -36.78 -39.21 9.81
CA GLU A 194 -36.05 -39.16 8.54
C GLU A 194 -36.52 -37.90 7.78
N GLU A 195 -36.15 -36.71 8.28
CA GLU A 195 -36.08 -35.55 7.41
C GLU A 195 -34.96 -35.84 6.43
N GLU A 196 -35.40 -36.06 5.19
CA GLU A 196 -34.60 -36.17 3.98
C GLU A 196 -33.29 -35.41 4.14
N ASP A 197 -32.22 -36.17 4.23
CA ASP A 197 -30.86 -35.71 4.04
C ASP A 197 -30.77 -35.14 2.62
N GLU A 198 -31.25 -33.91 2.43
CA GLU A 198 -30.72 -33.02 1.40
C GLU A 198 -29.30 -32.69 1.85
N GLY A 199 -28.42 -33.66 1.59
CA GLY A 199 -27.01 -33.57 1.78
C GLY A 199 -26.54 -32.26 1.15
N PHE A 200 -26.07 -31.35 1.98
CA PHE A 200 -25.06 -30.43 1.51
C PHE A 200 -23.77 -31.25 1.44
N VAL A 201 -23.66 -31.94 0.30
CA VAL A 201 -22.43 -32.43 -0.32
C VAL A 201 -21.34 -31.45 0.09
N GLU A 202 -20.38 -31.89 0.92
CA GLU A 202 -19.01 -31.38 0.71
C GLU A 202 -18.86 -31.40 -0.79
N GLU A 203 -18.46 -30.32 -1.45
CA GLU A 203 -18.06 -30.42 -2.84
C GLU A 203 -16.78 -31.28 -2.94
N GLU A 204 -16.77 -32.52 -2.40
CA GLU A 204 -16.55 -33.71 -3.21
C GLU A 204 -17.30 -33.51 -4.51
N VAL A 205 -16.63 -32.80 -5.41
CA VAL A 205 -16.82 -32.99 -6.84
C VAL A 205 -16.88 -34.51 -7.00
N GLU A 206 -18.06 -35.06 -7.25
CA GLU A 206 -18.21 -36.47 -7.60
C GLU A 206 -17.43 -36.66 -8.90
N VAL A 207 -16.14 -36.98 -8.78
CA VAL A 207 -15.26 -37.14 -9.92
C VAL A 207 -15.72 -38.38 -10.64
N THR A 208 -16.42 -38.18 -11.75
CA THR A 208 -16.90 -39.29 -12.55
C THR A 208 -15.71 -40.03 -13.17
N GLU A 209 -15.86 -41.33 -13.41
CA GLU A 209 -14.80 -42.13 -14.05
C GLU A 209 -14.41 -41.57 -15.44
N GLU A 210 -15.33 -40.84 -16.09
CA GLU A 210 -15.09 -40.14 -17.36
C GLU A 210 -14.20 -38.89 -17.19
N ASP A 211 -14.37 -38.13 -16.10
CA ASP A 211 -13.53 -36.97 -15.78
C ASP A 211 -12.10 -37.40 -15.43
N LEU A 212 -11.96 -38.49 -14.66
CA LEU A 212 -10.65 -39.06 -14.31
C LEU A 212 -9.83 -39.46 -15.56
N ARG A 213 -10.52 -40.00 -16.57
CA ARG A 213 -9.89 -40.45 -17.82
C ARG A 213 -9.43 -39.28 -18.69
N ARG A 214 -10.21 -38.19 -18.73
CA ARG A 214 -9.82 -36.96 -19.45
C ARG A 214 -8.59 -36.33 -18.80
N GLU A 215 -8.57 -36.25 -17.47
CA GLU A 215 -7.41 -35.75 -16.74
C GLU A 215 -6.16 -36.62 -16.95
N GLU A 216 -6.29 -37.94 -16.99
CA GLU A 216 -5.16 -38.83 -17.26
C GLU A 216 -4.55 -38.61 -18.66
N GLU A 217 -5.39 -38.36 -19.67
CA GLU A 217 -4.93 -38.03 -21.02
C GLU A 217 -4.22 -36.67 -21.06
N GLU A 218 -4.75 -35.66 -20.37
CA GLU A 218 -4.13 -34.35 -20.24
C GLU A 218 -2.78 -34.42 -19.52
N ILE A 219 -2.70 -35.16 -18.40
CA ILE A 219 -1.47 -35.39 -17.65
C ILE A 219 -0.42 -36.06 -18.54
N ARG A 220 -0.81 -37.06 -19.35
CA ARG A 220 0.12 -37.74 -20.27
C ARG A 220 0.68 -36.80 -21.33
N GLU A 221 -0.12 -35.87 -21.85
CA GLU A 221 0.37 -34.84 -22.78
C GLU A 221 1.31 -33.85 -22.10
N LEU A 222 0.97 -33.43 -20.87
CA LEU A 222 1.79 -32.52 -20.07
C LEU A 222 3.11 -33.16 -19.66
N GLU A 223 3.14 -34.45 -19.31
CA GLU A 223 4.37 -35.18 -19.03
C GLU A 223 5.27 -35.27 -20.26
N ARG A 224 4.72 -35.47 -21.46
CA ARG A 224 5.51 -35.47 -22.70
C ARG A 224 6.14 -34.09 -22.94
N LYS A 225 5.36 -33.02 -22.78
CA LYS A 225 5.84 -31.63 -22.94
C LYS A 225 6.89 -31.28 -21.88
N LYS A 226 6.66 -31.71 -20.62
CA LYS A 226 7.61 -31.54 -19.52
C LYS A 226 8.92 -32.24 -19.82
N LYS A 227 8.89 -33.49 -20.26
CA LYS A 227 10.09 -34.25 -20.60
C LYS A 227 10.89 -33.61 -21.74
N GLU A 228 10.21 -33.12 -22.77
CA GLU A 228 10.86 -32.40 -23.88
C GLU A 228 11.54 -31.10 -23.40
N LEU A 229 10.86 -30.34 -22.52
CA LEU A 229 11.41 -29.14 -21.92
C LEU A 229 12.59 -29.46 -20.98
N GLU A 230 12.48 -30.51 -20.18
CA GLU A 230 13.56 -30.96 -19.29
C GLU A 230 14.78 -31.44 -20.08
N GLU A 231 14.59 -32.15 -21.20
CA GLU A 231 15.69 -32.56 -22.07
C GLU A 231 16.37 -31.35 -22.72
N ARG A 232 15.58 -30.35 -23.15
CA ARG A 232 16.10 -29.09 -23.69
C ARG A 232 16.86 -28.28 -22.64
N VAL A 233 16.33 -28.19 -21.41
CA VAL A 233 17.00 -27.51 -20.29
C VAL A 233 18.26 -28.26 -19.88
N SER A 234 18.22 -29.59 -19.79
CA SER A 234 19.40 -30.40 -19.50
C SER A 234 20.46 -30.28 -20.60
N GLY A 235 20.05 -30.15 -21.87
CA GLY A 235 20.95 -29.83 -22.99
C GLY A 235 21.62 -28.47 -22.81
N MET A 236 20.83 -27.43 -22.53
CA MET A 236 21.35 -26.08 -22.26
C MET A 236 22.26 -26.06 -21.02
N GLU A 237 21.95 -26.83 -19.98
CA GLU A 237 22.76 -26.96 -18.76
C GLU A 237 24.11 -27.63 -19.06
N ARG A 238 24.14 -28.66 -19.92
CA ARG A 238 25.38 -29.28 -20.39
C ARG A 238 26.21 -28.31 -21.23
N ASP A 239 25.57 -27.55 -22.12
CA ASP A 239 26.25 -26.56 -22.96
C ASP A 239 26.82 -25.39 -22.14
N LEU A 240 26.08 -24.91 -21.13
CA LEU A 240 26.55 -23.89 -20.19
C LEU A 240 27.62 -24.41 -19.21
N GLY A 241 27.46 -25.64 -18.72
CA GLY A 241 28.44 -26.30 -17.84
C GLY A 241 29.76 -26.61 -18.53
N GLY A 242 29.76 -26.77 -19.85
CA GLY A 242 30.97 -26.88 -20.68
C GLY A 242 31.67 -25.54 -20.97
N LEU A 243 30.93 -24.42 -20.92
CA LEU A 243 31.44 -23.06 -21.15
C LEU A 243 32.00 -22.39 -19.88
N LEU A 244 31.65 -22.90 -18.70
CA LEU A 244 32.08 -22.40 -17.37
C LEU A 244 33.31 -23.14 -16.80
N ARG A 245 34.07 -23.86 -17.64
CA ARG A 245 35.36 -24.50 -17.28
C ARG A 245 36.54 -23.90 -18.03
#